data_AF-A0A6P2FAV4-F1
#
_entry.id   AF-A0A6P2FAV4-F1
#
_cell.length_a   1.000
_cell.length_b   1.000
_cell.length_c   1.000
_cell.angle_alpha   90.00
_cell.angle_beta   90.00
_cell.angle_gamma   90.00
#
_symmetry.space_group_name_H-M   'P 1'
#
loop_
_entity.id
_entity.type
_entity.pdbx_description
1 polymer ?
#
loop_
_entity_poly.entity_id
_entity_poly.type
_entity_poly.pdbx_seq_one_letter_code
_entity_poly.pdbx_strand_id
1 'polypeptide(L)'
;MFNYASAVQPNLVGCSAHLANFSSYLSSGLRLILPARCDIAENSWAGAGYFTVGSGLYLGAIISNGLSGGYSTYEQSAGTLAEILVPASREPLSLIQAGLQLLGDPIDMVQGHFLYNHEDLNVGIGAFPQSLGFQRLYSSGLRNQNGPLGEGWTHNFNATTAVNSDGFQAMGEDSALDADGTIVEHKASFDLLMDPARPLAKLVAATLGQRWFGDQLIDNTVVVTQGRAHKASRRREQVEVAPSMKPRDRRAFPQVSSRVKSCPM
;
A
#
# COMPACT_ATOMS: atom_id res chain seq x y z
N MET A 1 -13.84 -4.99 38.80
CA MET A 1 -14.50 -5.93 37.86
C MET A 1 -16.03 -5.75 37.86
N PHE A 2 -16.56 -4.51 37.88
CA PHE A 2 -18.01 -4.27 38.10
C PHE A 2 -18.79 -3.59 36.96
N ASN A 3 -18.15 -3.28 35.82
CA ASN A 3 -18.81 -2.54 34.72
C ASN A 3 -18.96 -3.31 33.40
N TYR A 4 -18.27 -4.45 33.21
CA TYR A 4 -18.32 -5.12 31.91
C TYR A 4 -19.69 -5.75 31.62
N ALA A 5 -20.16 -6.64 32.49
CA ALA A 5 -21.42 -7.36 32.28
C ALA A 5 -22.66 -6.45 32.30
N SER A 6 -22.62 -5.36 33.09
CA SER A 6 -23.75 -4.46 33.32
C SER A 6 -23.79 -3.25 32.39
N ALA A 7 -22.63 -2.73 31.94
CA ALA A 7 -22.57 -1.48 31.18
C ALA A 7 -21.94 -1.61 29.78
N VAL A 8 -21.10 -2.63 29.53
CA VAL A 8 -20.42 -2.79 28.23
C VAL A 8 -21.07 -3.89 27.40
N GLN A 9 -21.18 -5.10 27.96
CA GLN A 9 -21.69 -6.29 27.28
C GLN A 9 -23.07 -6.09 26.63
N PRO A 10 -24.06 -5.41 27.26
CA PRO A 10 -25.37 -5.19 26.64
C PRO A 10 -25.34 -4.30 25.39
N ASN A 11 -24.29 -3.47 25.25
CA ASN A 11 -24.11 -2.55 24.14
C ASN A 11 -23.35 -3.16 22.96
N LEU A 12 -22.85 -4.40 23.11
CA LEU A 12 -22.10 -5.11 22.06
C LEU A 12 -23.06 -5.81 21.09
N VAL A 13 -22.84 -5.59 19.79
CA VAL A 13 -23.66 -6.21 18.73
C VAL A 13 -22.86 -7.30 18.01
N GLY A 14 -23.47 -8.46 17.81
CA GLY A 14 -22.84 -9.58 17.08
C GLY A 14 -21.68 -10.26 17.81
N CYS A 15 -21.45 -9.97 19.09
CA CYS A 15 -20.26 -10.40 19.82
C CYS A 15 -20.39 -11.73 20.59
N SER A 16 -21.50 -12.47 20.46
CA SER A 16 -21.79 -13.68 21.25
C SER A 16 -20.67 -14.71 21.21
N ALA A 17 -20.06 -14.93 20.04
CA ALA A 17 -18.96 -15.86 19.83
C ALA A 17 -17.65 -15.48 20.56
N HIS A 18 -17.50 -14.22 20.99
CA HIS A 18 -16.27 -13.70 21.59
C HIS A 18 -16.40 -13.39 23.09
N LEU A 19 -17.61 -13.45 23.66
CA LEU A 19 -17.85 -13.09 25.06
C LEU A 19 -17.05 -13.96 26.05
N ALA A 20 -16.84 -15.24 25.73
CA ALA A 20 -16.01 -16.15 26.53
C ALA A 20 -14.55 -15.69 26.57
N ASN A 21 -13.98 -15.31 25.43
CA ASN A 21 -12.62 -14.79 25.32
C ASN A 21 -12.47 -13.49 26.11
N PHE A 22 -13.42 -12.56 25.95
CA PHE A 22 -13.43 -11.30 26.70
C PHE A 22 -13.46 -11.55 28.22
N SER A 23 -14.30 -12.47 28.66
CA SER A 23 -14.41 -12.84 30.09
C SER A 23 -13.11 -13.45 30.61
N SER A 24 -12.46 -14.29 29.81
CA SER A 24 -11.15 -14.88 30.14
C SER A 24 -10.08 -13.80 30.30
N TYR A 25 -9.92 -12.89 29.35
CA TYR A 25 -8.94 -11.80 29.45
C TYR A 25 -9.18 -10.89 30.66
N LEU A 26 -10.44 -10.54 30.92
CA LEU A 26 -10.81 -9.75 32.10
C LEU A 26 -10.47 -10.49 33.41
N SER A 27 -10.70 -11.80 33.46
CA SER A 27 -10.37 -12.64 34.63
C SER A 27 -8.86 -12.75 34.86
N SER A 28 -8.06 -12.64 33.79
CA SER A 28 -6.59 -12.55 33.87
C SER A 28 -6.08 -11.16 34.25
N GLY A 29 -6.98 -10.22 34.57
CA GLY A 29 -6.63 -8.86 34.98
C GLY A 29 -6.32 -7.91 33.83
N LEU A 30 -6.62 -8.29 32.58
CA LEU A 30 -6.43 -7.42 31.43
C LEU A 30 -7.61 -6.46 31.28
N ARG A 31 -7.32 -5.29 30.71
CA ARG A 31 -8.32 -4.33 30.24
C ARG A 31 -8.54 -4.52 28.75
N LEU A 32 -9.79 -4.40 28.30
CA LEU A 32 -10.17 -4.56 26.90
C LEU A 32 -10.57 -3.24 26.27
N ILE A 33 -10.19 -3.05 25.00
CA ILE A 33 -10.75 -2.02 24.12
C ILE A 33 -11.51 -2.79 23.04
N LEU A 34 -12.84 -2.74 23.13
CA LEU A 34 -13.74 -3.55 22.32
C LEU A 34 -14.39 -2.71 21.22
N PRO A 35 -14.66 -3.30 20.05
CA PRO A 35 -15.49 -2.66 19.05
C PRO A 35 -16.96 -2.67 19.51
N ALA A 36 -17.76 -1.73 19.02
CA ALA A 36 -19.21 -1.78 19.24
C ALA A 36 -19.87 -3.00 18.56
N ARG A 37 -19.23 -3.51 17.50
CA ARG A 37 -19.68 -4.60 16.65
C ARG A 37 -18.59 -5.64 16.45
N CYS A 38 -18.93 -6.92 16.52
CA CYS A 38 -18.00 -8.03 16.29
C CYS A 38 -18.22 -8.76 14.95
N ASP A 39 -19.05 -8.20 14.09
CA ASP A 39 -19.39 -8.67 12.75
C ASP A 39 -18.91 -7.67 11.68
N ILE A 40 -17.72 -7.09 11.89
CA ILE A 40 -17.09 -6.16 10.94
C ILE A 40 -16.72 -6.95 9.69
N ALA A 41 -17.22 -6.53 8.53
CA ALA A 41 -16.91 -7.14 7.25
C ALA A 41 -15.82 -6.34 6.52
N GLU A 42 -14.75 -7.01 6.13
CA GLU A 42 -13.66 -6.51 5.28
C GLU A 42 -13.51 -7.51 4.12
N ASN A 43 -14.17 -7.22 2.99
CA ASN A 43 -14.21 -8.10 1.81
C ASN A 43 -14.66 -9.54 2.16
N SER A 44 -13.81 -10.56 1.97
CA SER A 44 -14.13 -11.95 2.29
C SER A 44 -14.00 -12.28 3.79
N TRP A 45 -13.39 -11.39 4.58
CA TRP A 45 -13.25 -11.56 6.02
C TRP A 45 -14.41 -10.92 6.77
N ALA A 46 -14.91 -11.60 7.81
CA ALA A 46 -15.83 -11.02 8.78
C ALA A 46 -15.43 -11.40 10.20
N GLY A 47 -15.46 -10.44 11.12
CA GLY A 47 -15.11 -10.69 12.52
C GLY A 47 -14.93 -9.45 13.39
N ALA A 48 -14.15 -9.63 14.46
CA ALA A 48 -13.90 -8.62 15.48
C ALA A 48 -12.41 -8.33 15.62
N GLY A 49 -12.05 -7.05 15.55
CA GLY A 49 -10.76 -6.53 15.98
C GLY A 49 -10.86 -5.89 17.36
N TYR A 50 -9.99 -6.22 18.30
CA TYR A 50 -9.99 -5.64 19.65
C TYR A 50 -8.60 -5.62 20.28
N PHE A 51 -8.41 -4.80 21.31
CA PHE A 51 -7.13 -4.72 22.02
C PHE A 51 -7.22 -5.26 23.44
N THR A 52 -6.16 -5.94 23.87
CA THR A 52 -5.92 -6.36 25.25
C THR A 52 -4.79 -5.51 25.84
N VAL A 53 -4.99 -4.97 27.04
CA VAL A 53 -4.03 -4.10 27.72
C VAL A 53 -3.74 -4.67 29.09
N GLY A 54 -2.46 -4.89 29.38
CA GLY A 54 -2.00 -5.51 30.62
C GLY A 54 -1.03 -4.61 31.38
N SER A 55 -0.37 -5.19 32.38
CA SER A 55 0.72 -4.53 33.11
C SER A 55 1.99 -4.42 32.27
N GLY A 56 2.90 -3.55 32.68
CA GLY A 56 4.18 -3.32 32.00
C GLY A 56 3.98 -2.84 30.56
N LEU A 57 4.64 -3.49 29.60
CA LEU A 57 4.55 -3.17 28.17
C LEU A 57 3.51 -3.99 27.40
N TYR A 58 2.70 -4.84 28.06
CA TYR A 58 1.78 -5.75 27.36
C TYR A 58 0.62 -5.02 26.65
N LEU A 59 0.61 -5.06 25.32
CA LEU A 59 -0.48 -4.61 24.47
C LEU A 59 -0.69 -5.67 23.38
N GLY A 60 -1.87 -6.28 23.33
CA GLY A 60 -2.25 -7.22 22.28
C GLY A 60 -3.25 -6.59 21.32
N ALA A 61 -2.97 -6.67 20.01
CA ALA A 61 -3.93 -6.38 18.97
C ALA A 61 -4.46 -7.71 18.44
N ILE A 62 -5.76 -7.97 18.61
CA ILE A 62 -6.38 -9.26 18.30
C ILE A 62 -7.30 -9.12 17.10
N ILE A 63 -7.12 -10.00 16.12
CA ILE A 63 -8.07 -10.23 15.02
C ILE A 63 -8.74 -11.57 15.29
N SER A 64 -10.07 -11.61 15.27
CA SER A 64 -10.82 -12.85 15.49
C SER A 64 -10.46 -13.94 14.48
N ASN A 65 -10.80 -15.18 14.80
CA ASN A 65 -10.51 -16.39 14.01
C ASN A 65 -9.03 -16.82 14.02
N GLY A 66 -8.26 -16.35 15.01
CA GLY A 66 -6.86 -16.76 15.20
C GLY A 66 -5.89 -16.16 14.18
N LEU A 67 -6.29 -15.07 13.52
CA LEU A 67 -5.47 -14.40 12.52
C LEU A 67 -4.45 -13.47 13.19
N SER A 68 -3.29 -13.33 12.57
CA SER A 68 -2.19 -12.47 13.05
C SER A 68 -1.79 -11.40 12.03
N GLY A 69 -2.69 -11.06 11.09
CA GLY A 69 -2.42 -10.18 9.95
C GLY A 69 -1.75 -10.90 8.78
N GLY A 70 -1.50 -10.18 7.67
CA GLY A 70 -0.78 -10.70 6.49
C GLY A 70 -1.60 -11.58 5.53
N TYR A 71 -2.88 -11.82 5.81
CA TYR A 71 -3.79 -12.52 4.91
C TYR A 71 -4.54 -11.54 4.02
N SER A 72 -4.70 -11.88 2.74
CA SER A 72 -5.55 -11.14 1.81
C SER A 72 -7.00 -11.24 2.25
N THR A 73 -7.71 -10.11 2.26
CA THR A 73 -9.17 -10.09 2.43
C THR A 73 -9.90 -10.26 1.09
N TYR A 74 -9.18 -10.32 -0.03
CA TYR A 74 -9.72 -10.68 -1.33
C TYR A 74 -9.33 -12.12 -1.70
N GLU A 75 -10.28 -12.85 -2.29
CA GLU A 75 -9.97 -14.08 -3.03
C GLU A 75 -9.12 -13.73 -4.24
N GLN A 76 -7.87 -14.20 -4.27
CA GLN A 76 -6.99 -14.00 -5.41
C GLN A 76 -6.95 -15.26 -6.26
N SER A 77 -7.34 -15.15 -7.54
CA SER A 77 -7.23 -16.27 -8.47
C SER A 77 -5.76 -16.56 -8.77
N ALA A 78 -5.42 -17.82 -9.07
CA ALA A 78 -4.07 -18.19 -9.48
C ALA A 78 -3.60 -17.42 -10.74
N GLY A 79 -4.52 -17.06 -11.64
CA GLY A 79 -4.24 -16.25 -12.82
C GLY A 79 -3.85 -14.81 -12.45
N THR A 80 -4.61 -14.17 -11.58
CA THR A 80 -4.33 -12.81 -11.09
C THR A 80 -3.01 -12.75 -10.32
N LEU A 81 -2.73 -13.76 -9.48
CA LEU A 81 -1.46 -13.87 -8.78
C LEU A 81 -0.28 -14.02 -9.75
N ALA A 82 -0.42 -14.83 -10.80
CA ALA A 82 0.61 -14.98 -11.81
C ALA A 82 0.84 -13.67 -12.59
N GLU A 83 -0.22 -12.92 -12.91
CA GLU A 83 -0.11 -11.62 -13.57
C GLU A 83 0.59 -10.56 -12.72
N ILE A 84 0.47 -10.61 -11.39
CA ILE A 84 1.13 -9.66 -10.47
C ILE A 84 2.57 -10.09 -10.15
N LEU A 85 2.78 -11.39 -9.87
CA LEU A 85 4.08 -11.91 -9.43
C LEU A 85 5.09 -12.03 -10.56
N VAL A 86 4.66 -12.40 -11.77
CA VAL A 86 5.59 -12.58 -12.90
C VAL A 86 6.26 -11.26 -13.31
N PRO A 87 5.57 -10.10 -13.38
CA PRO A 87 6.24 -8.82 -13.58
C PRO A 87 7.09 -8.36 -12.41
N ALA A 88 6.66 -8.59 -11.17
CA ALA A 88 7.41 -8.18 -9.96
C ALA A 88 8.70 -8.99 -9.73
N SER A 89 8.78 -10.20 -10.29
CA SER A 89 9.98 -11.05 -10.26
C SER A 89 10.88 -10.90 -11.50
N ARG A 90 10.52 -10.00 -12.43
CA ARG A 90 11.38 -9.69 -13.56
C ARG A 90 12.47 -8.74 -13.11
N GLU A 91 13.69 -9.27 -13.05
CA GLU A 91 14.86 -8.42 -13.22
C GLU A 91 14.70 -7.61 -14.52
N PRO A 92 15.06 -6.32 -14.51
CA PRO A 92 15.00 -5.52 -15.73
C PRO A 92 15.78 -6.25 -16.82
N LEU A 93 15.16 -6.49 -17.96
CA LEU A 93 15.83 -6.99 -19.16
C LEU A 93 16.94 -6.00 -19.53
N SER A 94 18.12 -6.24 -18.96
CA SER A 94 19.35 -5.58 -19.34
C SER A 94 19.77 -6.25 -20.63
N LEU A 95 19.22 -5.76 -21.75
CA LEU A 95 19.70 -6.06 -23.09
C LEU A 95 21.06 -5.38 -23.27
N ILE A 96 22.04 -5.71 -22.41
CA ILE A 96 23.44 -5.51 -22.75
C ILE A 96 23.69 -6.57 -23.82
N GLN A 97 23.71 -6.11 -25.06
CA GLN A 97 24.24 -6.86 -26.19
C GLN A 97 25.72 -7.13 -25.88
N ALA A 98 26.00 -8.17 -25.08
CA ALA A 98 27.33 -8.68 -24.89
C ALA A 98 27.76 -9.22 -26.25
N GLY A 99 28.56 -8.40 -26.94
CA GLY A 99 29.01 -8.68 -28.28
C GLY A 99 29.74 -10.01 -28.34
N LEU A 100 29.23 -10.91 -29.18
CA LEU A 100 30.01 -11.82 -30.00
C LEU A 100 29.13 -12.21 -31.19
N GLN A 101 29.52 -11.69 -32.34
CA GLN A 101 29.38 -12.23 -33.71
C GLN A 101 28.09 -13.01 -34.04
N LEU A 102 27.41 -12.49 -35.06
CA LEU A 102 26.26 -13.03 -35.78
C LEU A 102 26.43 -14.50 -36.21
N LEU A 103 26.19 -15.46 -35.31
CA LEU A 103 26.08 -16.88 -35.62
C LEU A 103 25.04 -17.53 -34.69
N GLY A 104 23.88 -17.87 -35.24
CA GLY A 104 22.91 -18.73 -34.57
C GLY A 104 21.51 -18.14 -34.56
N ASP A 105 21.19 -17.36 -33.54
CA ASP A 105 19.93 -16.64 -33.34
C ASP A 105 20.13 -15.72 -32.11
N PRO A 106 19.46 -14.56 -31.98
CA PRO A 106 19.66 -13.70 -30.82
C PRO A 106 19.00 -14.37 -29.60
N ILE A 107 19.81 -14.85 -28.67
CA ILE A 107 19.34 -15.50 -27.44
C ILE A 107 19.86 -14.73 -26.24
N ASP A 108 18.98 -14.46 -25.27
CA ASP A 108 19.35 -13.95 -23.94
C ASP A 108 20.17 -15.03 -23.21
N MET A 109 21.42 -14.73 -22.88
CA MET A 109 22.34 -15.67 -22.23
C MET A 109 22.03 -15.90 -20.75
N VAL A 110 21.19 -15.06 -20.13
CA VAL A 110 20.74 -15.21 -18.74
C VAL A 110 19.47 -16.03 -18.68
N GLN A 111 18.48 -15.70 -19.51
CA GLN A 111 17.14 -16.29 -19.45
C GLN A 111 16.89 -17.38 -20.52
N GLY A 112 17.78 -17.53 -21.49
CA GLY A 112 17.64 -18.48 -22.59
C GLY A 112 16.50 -18.14 -23.56
N HIS A 113 16.02 -16.89 -23.56
CA HIS A 113 14.92 -16.46 -24.42
C HIS A 113 15.42 -16.07 -25.80
N PHE A 114 14.71 -16.50 -26.84
CA PHE A 114 14.94 -15.97 -28.19
C PHE A 114 14.42 -14.54 -28.23
N LEU A 115 15.24 -13.64 -28.79
CA LEU A 115 14.98 -12.23 -28.91
C LEU A 115 14.98 -11.83 -30.38
N TYR A 116 14.09 -10.93 -30.75
CA TYR A 116 14.10 -10.31 -32.07
C TYR A 116 13.81 -8.82 -31.94
N ASN A 117 14.57 -7.99 -32.65
CA ASN A 117 14.40 -6.54 -32.65
C ASN A 117 14.58 -6.02 -34.07
N HIS A 118 13.63 -5.23 -34.57
CA HIS A 118 13.64 -4.70 -35.92
C HIS A 118 13.05 -3.29 -35.96
N GLU A 119 13.69 -2.40 -36.71
CA GLU A 119 13.18 -1.05 -37.00
C GLU A 119 12.35 -1.07 -38.28
N ASP A 120 11.07 -0.73 -38.16
CA ASP A 120 10.13 -0.82 -39.29
C ASP A 120 9.91 0.52 -39.97
N LEU A 121 10.02 1.62 -39.22
CA LEU A 121 9.75 2.96 -39.70
C LEU A 121 10.74 3.91 -39.04
N ASN A 122 11.32 4.82 -39.82
CA ASN A 122 12.07 5.96 -39.30
C ASN A 122 11.63 7.22 -40.05
N VAL A 123 11.13 8.20 -39.32
CA VAL A 123 10.65 9.47 -39.88
C VAL A 123 11.44 10.62 -39.29
N GLY A 124 11.94 11.52 -40.15
CA GLY A 124 12.71 12.68 -39.76
C GLY A 124 14.15 12.64 -40.26
N ILE A 125 14.90 13.68 -39.97
CA ILE A 125 16.31 13.82 -40.39
C ILE A 125 17.17 14.02 -39.14
N GLY A 126 18.21 13.21 -38.97
CA GLY A 126 19.09 13.27 -37.80
C GLY A 126 18.74 12.25 -36.72
N ALA A 127 19.09 12.54 -35.47
CA ALA A 127 18.85 11.67 -34.31
C ALA A 127 17.63 12.15 -33.49
N PHE A 128 17.11 11.33 -32.58
CA PHE A 128 16.06 11.74 -31.63
C PHE A 128 16.47 13.05 -30.92
N PRO A 129 15.60 14.07 -30.84
CA PRO A 129 14.17 14.08 -31.18
C PRO A 129 13.83 14.51 -32.63
N GLN A 130 14.82 14.73 -33.50
CA GLN A 130 14.62 15.15 -34.91
C GLN A 130 14.28 13.99 -35.86
N SER A 131 14.50 12.76 -35.42
CA SER A 131 13.98 11.54 -36.03
C SER A 131 13.24 10.68 -35.00
N LEU A 132 12.23 9.95 -35.49
CA LEU A 132 11.39 9.04 -34.72
C LEU A 132 11.42 7.67 -35.39
N GLY A 133 12.22 6.76 -34.82
CA GLY A 133 12.29 5.36 -35.22
C GLY A 133 11.29 4.50 -34.44
N PHE A 134 10.39 3.80 -35.12
CA PHE A 134 9.53 2.78 -34.55
C PHE A 134 10.17 1.40 -34.70
N GLN A 135 10.25 0.67 -33.58
CA GLN A 135 10.88 -0.64 -33.51
C GLN A 135 9.94 -1.64 -32.86
N ARG A 136 9.82 -2.82 -33.48
CA ARG A 136 9.17 -3.99 -32.88
C ARG A 136 10.19 -4.88 -32.20
N LEU A 137 9.78 -5.43 -31.07
CA LEU A 137 10.56 -6.35 -30.26
C LEU A 137 9.74 -7.61 -29.98
N TYR A 138 10.37 -8.77 -30.06
CA TYR A 138 9.80 -10.05 -29.66
C TYR A 138 10.71 -10.75 -28.67
N SER A 139 10.10 -11.42 -27.68
CA SER A 139 10.77 -12.33 -26.76
C SER A 139 9.96 -13.61 -26.59
N SER A 140 10.60 -14.78 -26.74
CA SER A 140 9.94 -16.07 -26.51
C SER A 140 9.58 -16.32 -25.04
N GLY A 141 10.19 -15.58 -24.11
CA GLY A 141 9.81 -15.56 -22.69
C GLY A 141 8.44 -14.90 -22.45
N LEU A 142 7.97 -14.09 -23.39
CA LEU A 142 6.70 -13.38 -23.34
C LEU A 142 5.61 -14.06 -24.19
N ARG A 143 5.83 -15.29 -24.67
CA ARG A 143 4.93 -16.00 -25.61
C ARG A 143 3.47 -16.21 -25.14
N ASN A 144 3.22 -16.08 -23.84
CA ASN A 144 1.89 -16.19 -23.23
C ASN A 144 1.43 -14.85 -22.64
N GLN A 145 2.11 -13.76 -22.99
CA GLN A 145 1.75 -12.41 -22.60
C GLN A 145 1.38 -11.57 -23.82
N ASN A 146 0.13 -11.14 -23.85
CA ASN A 146 -0.39 -10.31 -24.92
C ASN A 146 0.20 -8.90 -24.82
N GLY A 147 0.98 -8.51 -25.82
CA GLY A 147 1.45 -7.14 -25.98
C GLY A 147 0.61 -6.36 -27.00
N PRO A 148 0.92 -5.07 -27.21
CA PRO A 148 0.17 -4.22 -28.16
C PRO A 148 0.23 -4.70 -29.61
N LEU A 149 1.14 -5.62 -29.93
CA LEU A 149 1.33 -6.19 -31.27
C LEU A 149 1.10 -7.71 -31.29
N GLY A 150 0.51 -8.26 -30.23
CA GLY A 150 0.25 -9.69 -30.05
C GLY A 150 1.14 -10.35 -29.00
N GLU A 151 0.90 -11.65 -28.80
CA GLU A 151 1.61 -12.49 -27.83
C GLU A 151 3.13 -12.46 -28.07
N GLY A 152 3.88 -12.09 -27.04
CA GLY A 152 5.34 -12.00 -27.09
C GLY A 152 5.91 -10.78 -27.83
N TRP A 153 5.06 -9.94 -28.44
CA TRP A 153 5.47 -8.77 -29.21
C TRP A 153 5.18 -7.45 -28.49
N THR A 154 6.13 -6.52 -28.54
CA THR A 154 5.98 -5.14 -28.04
C THR A 154 6.66 -4.15 -29.00
N HIS A 155 6.57 -2.85 -28.71
CA HIS A 155 7.30 -1.82 -29.45
C HIS A 155 8.02 -0.85 -28.52
N ASN A 156 9.04 -0.16 -29.04
CA ASN A 156 9.91 0.75 -28.29
C ASN A 156 9.19 1.94 -27.61
N PHE A 157 8.03 2.34 -28.14
CA PHE A 157 7.18 3.38 -27.54
C PHE A 157 6.08 2.86 -26.62
N ASN A 158 6.01 1.55 -26.40
CA ASN A 158 5.03 1.01 -25.47
C ASN A 158 5.45 1.42 -24.06
N ALA A 159 4.63 2.25 -23.42
CA ALA A 159 4.87 2.77 -22.09
C ALA A 159 3.66 2.49 -21.21
N THR A 160 3.90 1.93 -20.04
CA THR A 160 2.86 1.64 -19.05
C THR A 160 3.24 2.25 -17.72
N THR A 161 2.23 2.58 -16.93
CA THR A 161 2.37 3.05 -15.56
C THR A 161 1.46 2.22 -14.67
N ALA A 162 2.00 1.67 -13.60
CA ALA A 162 1.23 0.93 -12.60
C ALA A 162 1.50 1.51 -11.22
N VAL A 163 0.44 1.68 -10.43
CA VAL A 163 0.57 1.97 -9.01
C VAL A 163 1.03 0.68 -8.32
N ASN A 164 1.97 0.81 -7.39
CA ASN A 164 2.48 -0.30 -6.61
C ASN A 164 2.74 0.13 -5.16
N SER A 165 2.97 -0.84 -4.28
CA SER A 165 3.32 -0.61 -2.88
C SER A 165 4.78 -0.98 -2.64
N ASP A 166 5.52 -0.08 -1.99
CA ASP A 166 6.89 -0.31 -1.55
C ASP A 166 7.08 0.25 -0.14
N GLY A 167 7.14 -0.66 0.85
CA GLY A 167 7.31 -0.27 2.24
C GLY A 167 8.67 0.37 2.52
N PHE A 168 9.73 0.00 1.80
CA PHE A 168 11.07 0.55 2.04
C PHE A 168 11.17 1.99 1.56
N GLN A 169 10.50 2.32 0.46
CA GLN A 169 10.41 3.69 -0.03
C GLN A 169 9.81 4.64 1.01
N ALA A 170 8.69 4.28 1.63
CA ALA A 170 8.10 5.07 2.72
C ALA A 170 8.95 5.11 4.01
N MET A 171 9.91 4.20 4.16
CA MET A 171 10.85 4.14 5.28
C MET A 171 12.22 4.76 4.96
N GLY A 172 12.37 5.43 3.82
CA GLY A 172 13.55 6.21 3.46
C GLY A 172 14.66 5.44 2.76
N GLU A 173 14.32 4.46 1.93
CA GLU A 173 15.29 3.78 1.06
C GLU A 173 16.10 4.77 0.20
N ASP A 174 15.41 5.74 -0.43
CA ASP A 174 16.03 6.70 -1.36
C ASP A 174 16.48 7.98 -0.67
N SER A 175 15.79 8.42 0.40
CA SER A 175 16.17 9.60 1.17
C SER A 175 15.58 9.64 2.57
N ALA A 176 16.26 10.36 3.47
CA ALA A 176 15.75 10.63 4.82
C ALA A 176 14.47 11.48 4.83
N LEU A 177 14.21 12.27 3.78
CA LEU A 177 12.99 13.06 3.68
C LEU A 177 11.76 12.16 3.47
N ASP A 178 11.93 11.05 2.75
CA ASP A 178 10.85 10.10 2.50
C ASP A 178 10.46 9.34 3.79
N ALA A 179 11.37 9.25 4.76
CA ALA A 179 11.12 8.64 6.07
C ALA A 179 10.41 9.56 7.09
N ASP A 180 10.16 10.84 6.78
CA ASP A 180 9.63 11.81 7.75
C ASP A 180 8.32 11.33 8.39
N GLY A 181 7.35 10.92 7.56
CA GLY A 181 6.07 10.38 8.04
C GLY A 181 6.23 9.17 8.96
N THR A 182 7.13 8.25 8.60
CA THR A 182 7.46 7.06 9.39
C THR A 182 8.05 7.44 10.75
N ILE A 183 9.04 8.35 10.77
CA ILE A 183 9.73 8.77 11.99
C ILE A 183 8.78 9.52 12.92
N VAL A 184 7.99 10.45 12.38
CA VAL A 184 7.03 11.25 13.14
C VAL A 184 5.96 10.36 13.75
N GLU A 185 5.40 9.41 12.99
CA GLU A 185 4.40 8.50 13.53
C GLU A 185 4.99 7.59 14.60
N HIS A 186 6.15 6.97 14.36
CA HIS A 186 6.76 6.08 15.35
C HIS A 186 7.08 6.83 16.64
N LYS A 187 7.54 8.09 16.54
CA LYS A 187 7.80 8.91 17.71
C LYS A 187 6.51 9.27 18.45
N ALA A 188 5.47 9.68 17.73
CA ALA A 188 4.18 10.00 18.33
C ALA A 188 3.57 8.78 19.04
N SER A 189 3.56 7.62 18.38
CA SER A 189 3.10 6.36 18.93
C SER A 189 3.94 5.93 20.14
N PHE A 190 5.27 6.09 20.09
CA PHE A 190 6.14 5.83 21.25
C PHE A 190 5.76 6.70 22.45
N ASP A 191 5.64 8.01 22.27
CA ASP A 191 5.31 8.95 23.35
C ASP A 191 3.90 8.69 23.93
N LEU A 192 2.94 8.28 23.10
CA LEU A 192 1.59 7.93 23.53
C LEU A 192 1.53 6.60 24.28
N LEU A 193 2.25 5.58 23.81
CA LEU A 193 2.23 4.22 24.34
C LEU A 193 3.11 4.02 25.59
N MET A 194 4.12 4.88 25.78
CA MET A 194 5.01 4.85 26.94
C MET A 194 4.40 5.49 28.19
N ASP A 195 3.19 6.07 28.11
CA ASP A 195 2.46 6.53 29.29
C ASP A 195 2.10 5.32 30.20
N PRO A 196 2.64 5.24 31.43
CA PRO A 196 2.40 4.11 32.33
C PRO A 196 0.93 3.98 32.75
N ALA A 197 0.16 5.08 32.75
CA ALA A 197 -1.27 5.05 33.07
C ALA A 197 -2.11 4.47 31.92
N ARG A 198 -1.55 4.42 30.70
CA ARG A 198 -2.18 3.88 29.49
C ARG A 198 -3.62 4.39 29.34
N PRO A 199 -3.87 5.70 29.34
CA PRO A 199 -5.24 6.20 29.20
C PRO A 199 -5.82 5.76 27.85
N LEU A 200 -7.10 5.38 27.84
CA LEU A 200 -7.79 4.87 26.65
C LEU A 200 -7.62 5.80 25.44
N ALA A 201 -7.74 7.11 25.65
CA ALA A 201 -7.61 8.11 24.59
C ALA A 201 -6.24 8.07 23.88
N LYS A 202 -5.14 7.84 24.61
CA LYS A 202 -3.81 7.73 24.01
C LYS A 202 -3.64 6.43 23.23
N LEU A 203 -4.17 5.32 23.74
CA LEU A 203 -4.15 4.03 23.03
C LEU A 203 -4.93 4.14 21.71
N VAL A 204 -6.14 4.70 21.75
CA VAL A 204 -6.95 4.90 20.53
C VAL A 204 -6.25 5.86 19.56
N ALA A 205 -5.69 6.97 20.05
CA ALA A 205 -4.94 7.90 19.21
C ALA A 205 -3.73 7.24 18.53
N ALA A 206 -2.96 6.43 19.26
CA ALA A 206 -1.84 5.68 18.70
C ALA A 206 -2.30 4.69 17.62
N THR A 207 -3.39 3.97 17.84
CA THR A 207 -3.92 3.02 16.83
C THR A 207 -4.39 3.72 15.55
N LEU A 208 -4.95 4.93 15.66
CA LEU A 208 -5.33 5.73 14.49
C LEU A 208 -4.09 6.24 13.75
N GLY A 209 -3.03 6.64 14.47
CA GLY A 209 -1.74 7.02 13.88
C GLY A 209 -1.09 5.85 13.13
N GLN A 210 -1.05 4.68 13.75
CA GLN A 210 -0.53 3.45 13.13
C GLN A 210 -1.32 3.03 11.89
N ARG A 211 -2.66 3.21 11.90
CA ARG A 211 -3.48 3.00 10.70
C ARG A 211 -3.10 3.97 9.59
N TRP A 212 -3.01 5.26 9.92
CA TRP A 212 -2.60 6.27 8.95
C TRP A 212 -1.23 5.96 8.35
N PHE A 213 -0.28 5.50 9.17
CA PHE A 213 1.03 5.07 8.69
C PHE A 213 0.95 3.85 7.77
N GLY A 214 0.13 2.84 8.11
CA GLY A 214 -0.15 1.71 7.22
C GLY A 214 -0.69 2.15 5.85
N ASP A 215 -1.57 3.16 5.83
CA ASP A 215 -2.08 3.75 4.59
C ASP A 215 -0.98 4.49 3.79
N GLN A 216 0.13 4.92 4.42
CA GLN A 216 1.29 5.50 3.71
C GLN A 216 2.20 4.43 3.07
N LEU A 217 2.09 3.17 3.47
CA LEU A 217 2.92 2.07 2.95
C LEU A 217 2.35 1.41 1.69
N ILE A 218 1.07 1.63 1.43
CA ILE A 218 0.35 1.05 0.30
C ILE A 218 0.14 2.09 -0.80
N ASP A 219 0.14 1.64 -2.06
CA ASP A 219 -0.10 2.45 -3.27
C ASP A 219 0.76 3.73 -3.35
N ASN A 220 1.96 3.68 -2.76
CA ASN A 220 2.86 4.80 -2.57
C ASN A 220 3.89 4.98 -3.71
N THR A 221 3.97 4.03 -4.64
CA THR A 221 4.89 4.09 -5.78
C THR A 221 4.17 4.00 -7.12
N VAL A 222 4.81 4.53 -8.16
CA VAL A 222 4.37 4.35 -9.54
C VAL A 222 5.53 3.77 -10.33
N VAL A 223 5.35 2.55 -10.82
CA VAL A 223 6.31 1.89 -11.70
C VAL A 223 6.00 2.32 -13.12
N VAL A 224 7.01 2.91 -13.79
CA VAL A 224 6.93 3.27 -15.20
C VAL A 224 7.80 2.31 -15.99
N THR A 225 7.18 1.62 -16.93
CA THR A 225 7.84 0.71 -17.86
C THR A 225 7.83 1.35 -19.24
N GLN A 226 8.98 1.46 -19.87
CA GLN A 226 9.10 1.94 -21.26
C GLN A 226 9.82 0.86 -22.07
N GLY A 227 9.35 0.62 -23.31
CA GLY A 227 9.77 -0.47 -24.19
C GLY A 227 11.27 -0.56 -24.55
N ARG A 228 12.15 0.31 -24.02
CA ARG A 228 13.61 0.18 -24.14
C ARG A 228 14.43 0.49 -22.86
N ALA A 229 13.82 0.87 -21.75
CA ALA A 229 14.50 1.01 -20.46
C ALA A 229 13.47 1.23 -19.34
N HIS A 230 13.57 0.45 -18.25
CA HIS A 230 12.90 0.79 -17.01
C HIS A 230 13.49 2.09 -16.46
N LYS A 231 12.64 3.10 -16.26
CA LYS A 231 12.91 4.18 -15.31
C LYS A 231 11.70 4.23 -14.39
N ALA A 232 11.85 3.76 -13.16
CA ALA A 232 10.90 4.09 -12.11
C ALA A 232 10.81 5.62 -12.04
N SER A 233 9.66 6.18 -12.41
CA SER A 233 9.44 7.62 -12.40
C SER A 233 8.39 7.93 -11.35
N ARG A 234 8.89 8.50 -10.25
CA ARG A 234 8.17 9.11 -9.14
C ARG A 234 6.79 9.67 -9.53
N ARG A 235 5.80 9.44 -8.67
CA ARG A 235 4.78 10.47 -8.43
C ARG A 235 5.44 11.56 -7.57
N ARG A 236 6.16 12.47 -8.23
CA ARG A 236 6.54 13.72 -7.55
C ARG A 236 5.25 14.46 -7.27
N GLU A 237 4.99 14.77 -6.01
CA GLU A 237 4.34 16.02 -5.68
C GLU A 237 5.25 17.14 -6.22
N GLN A 238 5.03 17.51 -7.48
CA GLN A 238 5.49 18.80 -7.94
C GLN A 238 4.65 19.82 -7.20
N VAL A 239 5.18 20.31 -6.09
CA VAL A 239 5.00 21.71 -5.73
C VAL A 239 5.67 22.53 -6.84
N GLU A 240 5.01 22.59 -8.00
CA GLU A 240 5.09 23.78 -8.82
C GLU A 240 4.25 24.81 -8.07
N VAL A 241 4.92 25.78 -7.45
CA VAL A 241 4.27 26.97 -6.92
C VAL A 241 3.67 27.68 -8.13
N ALA A 242 2.44 27.32 -8.48
CA ALA A 242 1.61 28.11 -9.37
C ALA A 242 1.54 29.53 -8.76
N PRO A 243 1.76 30.60 -9.55
CA PRO A 243 1.62 31.95 -9.03
C PRO A 243 0.21 32.13 -8.48
N SER A 244 0.15 32.61 -7.23
CA SER A 244 -1.04 32.87 -6.43
C SER A 244 -2.28 33.23 -7.27
N MET A 245 -3.18 32.26 -7.41
CA MET A 245 -4.53 32.53 -7.89
C MET A 245 -5.36 32.99 -6.69
N LYS A 246 -5.63 34.31 -6.65
CA LYS A 246 -6.41 34.96 -5.58
C LYS A 246 -7.71 34.19 -5.29
N PRO A 247 -8.11 34.06 -4.00
CA PRO A 247 -9.33 33.36 -3.64
C PRO A 247 -10.55 34.19 -4.06
N ARG A 248 -11.34 33.66 -4.99
CA ARG A 248 -12.71 34.12 -5.24
C ARG A 248 -13.68 33.19 -4.50
N ASP A 249 -14.24 33.72 -3.42
CA ASP A 249 -15.56 33.45 -2.84
C ASP A 249 -16.19 32.07 -3.12
N ARG A 250 -16.10 31.18 -2.13
CA ARG A 250 -17.24 30.29 -1.77
C ARG A 250 -17.39 30.22 -0.26
N ARG A 251 -18.18 31.17 0.26
CA ARG A 251 -18.96 31.01 1.49
C ARG A 251 -19.88 29.79 1.35
N ALA A 252 -19.78 28.84 2.28
CA ALA A 252 -20.90 28.16 2.97
C ALA A 252 -20.44 26.82 3.55
N PHE A 253 -19.84 26.84 4.75
CA PHE A 253 -19.97 25.73 5.70
C PHE A 253 -21.02 26.16 6.74
N PRO A 254 -22.08 25.38 6.99
CA PRO A 254 -23.00 25.69 8.07
C PRO A 254 -22.31 25.39 9.41
N GLN A 255 -22.11 26.45 10.20
CA GLN A 255 -21.74 26.40 11.60
C GLN A 255 -22.84 25.67 12.39
N VAL A 256 -22.54 24.50 12.95
CA VAL A 256 -23.37 23.90 13.99
C VAL A 256 -23.02 24.57 15.32
N SER A 257 -23.90 25.47 15.75
CA SER A 257 -23.85 26.18 17.02
C SER A 257 -24.11 25.21 18.19
N SER A 258 -23.08 24.86 18.95
CA SER A 258 -23.24 24.32 20.32
C SER A 258 -23.23 25.47 21.32
N ARG A 259 -24.42 26.01 21.64
CA ARG A 259 -24.59 26.88 22.80
C ARG A 259 -24.44 26.05 24.07
N VAL A 260 -23.33 26.24 24.77
CA VAL A 260 -23.21 25.91 26.19
C VAL A 260 -24.11 26.89 26.96
N LYS A 261 -25.21 26.40 27.52
CA LYS A 261 -25.97 27.11 28.55
C LYS A 261 -25.48 26.64 29.92
N SER A 262 -24.68 27.47 30.56
CA SER A 262 -24.48 27.46 32.00
C SER A 262 -25.73 28.04 32.68
N CYS A 263 -26.28 27.35 33.69
CA CYS A 263 -27.12 27.97 34.71
C CYS A 263 -26.45 27.79 36.09
N PRO A 264 -26.60 28.77 37.00
CA PRO A 264 -25.77 28.89 38.20
C PRO A 264 -26.41 28.24 39.44
N MET A 265 -25.52 27.84 40.37
CA MET A 265 -25.71 27.38 41.76
C MET A 265 -26.81 26.36 42.05
#